data_AF-D4JFC4-F1
#
_entry.id   AF-D4JFC4-F1
#
_cell.length_a   1.000
_cell.length_b   1.000
_cell.length_c   1.000
_cell.angle_alpha   90.00
_cell.angle_beta   90.00
_cell.angle_gamma   90.00
#
_symmetry.space_group_name_H-M   'P 1'
#
loop_
_entity.id
_entity.type
_entity.pdbx_description
1 polymer ?
#
loop_
_entity_poly.entity_id
_entity_poly.type
_entity_poly.pdbx_seq_one_letter_code
_entity_poly.pdbx_strand_id
1 'polypeptide(L)'
;MKHEFRSIVIDTENKTFEILDGTKGSYNIADIKECDVLNEHASFRGETKPFLHQIVEGSTVIGLFQPKMYVGLKIEMKDDTILGVYVSLDPVLMQTDQQSKDHKEARKIKKLLDKTREESD
;
A
#
# COMPACT_ATOMS: atom_id res chain seq x y z
N MET A 1 -14.59 14.76 4.36
CA MET A 1 -13.31 15.51 4.44
C MET A 1 -12.27 14.78 3.61
N LYS A 2 -11.47 15.50 2.81
CA LYS A 2 -10.40 14.90 2.01
C LYS A 2 -9.08 14.85 2.79
N HIS A 3 -8.40 13.72 2.71
CA HIS A 3 -7.06 13.48 3.24
C HIS A 3 -6.13 13.16 2.08
N GLU A 4 -5.18 14.04 1.84
CA GLU A 4 -4.22 13.91 0.75
C GLU A 4 -2.92 13.30 1.27
N PHE A 5 -2.60 12.13 0.74
CA PHE A 5 -1.27 11.54 0.79
C PHE A 5 -0.66 11.62 -0.60
N ARG A 6 0.64 11.38 -0.68
CA ARG A 6 1.34 11.42 -1.95
C ARG A 6 0.81 10.39 -2.96
N SER A 7 0.52 9.18 -2.48
CA SER A 7 0.14 8.04 -3.31
C SER A 7 -1.36 7.79 -3.40
N ILE A 8 -2.15 8.46 -2.56
CA ILE A 8 -3.59 8.24 -2.45
C ILE A 8 -4.29 9.46 -1.86
N VAL A 9 -5.47 9.78 -2.37
CA VAL A 9 -6.41 10.74 -1.77
C VAL A 9 -7.59 9.98 -1.21
N ILE A 10 -7.95 10.22 0.05
CA ILE A 10 -9.09 9.58 0.71
C ILE A 10 -10.13 10.63 1.02
N ASP A 11 -11.33 10.50 0.45
CA ASP A 11 -12.48 11.32 0.76
C ASP A 11 -13.40 10.57 1.73
N THR A 12 -13.32 10.93 3.01
CA THR A 12 -14.09 10.26 4.07
C THR A 12 -15.58 10.63 4.07
N GLU A 13 -15.94 11.73 3.40
CA GLU A 13 -17.34 12.18 3.32
C GLU A 13 -18.06 11.51 2.16
N ASN A 14 -17.40 11.46 0.99
CA ASN A 14 -17.93 10.74 -0.17
C ASN A 14 -17.63 9.23 -0.12
N LYS A 15 -16.83 8.78 0.86
CA LYS A 15 -16.45 7.37 1.06
C LYS A 15 -15.76 6.77 -0.16
N THR A 16 -14.91 7.55 -0.80
CA THR A 16 -14.13 7.18 -1.97
C THR A 16 -12.64 7.36 -1.73
N PHE A 17 -11.82 6.65 -2.48
CA PHE A 17 -10.38 6.90 -2.54
C PHE A 17 -9.88 6.90 -3.98
N GLU A 18 -8.87 7.71 -4.24
CA GLU A 18 -8.18 7.81 -5.53
C GLU A 18 -6.72 7.40 -5.37
N ILE A 19 -6.31 6.35 -6.08
CA ILE A 19 -4.92 5.90 -6.11
C ILE A 19 -4.15 6.75 -7.14
N LEU A 20 -3.10 7.42 -6.68
CA LEU A 20 -2.21 8.25 -7.51
C LEU A 20 -0.94 7.50 -7.94
N ASP A 21 -0.50 6.51 -7.16
CA ASP A 21 0.63 5.65 -7.47
C ASP A 21 0.34 4.17 -7.16
N GLY A 22 0.49 3.32 -8.19
CA GLY A 22 0.07 1.92 -8.21
C GLY A 22 -1.09 1.70 -9.16
N THR A 23 -2.15 1.04 -8.71
CA THR A 23 -3.35 0.76 -9.54
C THR A 23 -4.24 2.01 -9.62
N LYS A 24 -3.81 2.99 -10.42
CA LYS A 24 -4.44 4.31 -10.50
C LYS A 24 -5.92 4.24 -10.85
N GLY A 25 -6.72 5.06 -10.18
CA GLY A 25 -8.17 5.12 -10.37
C GLY A 25 -8.90 5.55 -9.10
N SER A 26 -10.21 5.75 -9.23
CA SER A 26 -11.11 6.09 -8.12
C SER A 26 -12.01 4.90 -7.78
N TYR A 27 -12.16 4.63 -6.49
CA TYR A 27 -12.84 3.44 -5.97
C TYR A 27 -13.69 3.79 -4.74
N ASN A 28 -14.70 2.99 -4.44
CA ASN A 28 -15.48 3.13 -3.21
C ASN A 28 -14.81 2.39 -2.05
N ILE A 29 -14.78 3.01 -0.88
CA ILE A 29 -14.25 2.40 0.35
C ILE A 29 -15.12 1.21 0.78
N ALA A 30 -16.43 1.27 0.55
CA ALA A 30 -17.37 0.19 0.87
C ALA A 30 -17.09 -1.11 0.09
N ASP A 31 -16.36 -1.03 -1.03
CA ASP A 31 -16.03 -2.19 -1.87
C ASP A 31 -14.72 -2.86 -1.43
N ILE A 32 -14.02 -2.34 -0.41
CA ILE A 32 -12.81 -2.95 0.15
C ILE A 32 -13.20 -4.18 0.98
N LYS A 33 -12.65 -5.34 0.60
CA LYS A 33 -12.71 -6.60 1.36
C LYS A 33 -11.60 -6.64 2.41
N GLU A 34 -10.35 -6.41 2.01
CA GLU A 34 -9.18 -6.44 2.88
C GLU A 34 -8.13 -5.41 2.43
N CYS A 35 -7.29 -4.98 3.36
CA CYS A 35 -6.19 -4.06 3.10
C CYS A 35 -4.99 -4.48 3.94
N ASP A 36 -3.83 -4.67 3.34
CA ASP A 36 -2.60 -5.11 4.01
C ASP A 36 -1.44 -4.15 3.73
N VAL A 37 -0.62 -3.88 4.76
CA VAL A 37 0.65 -3.17 4.57
C VAL A 37 1.73 -4.19 4.25
N LEU A 38 2.29 -4.12 3.05
CA LEU A 38 3.22 -5.11 2.51
C LEU A 38 4.46 -4.47 1.89
N ASN A 39 5.46 -5.31 1.67
CA ASN A 39 6.72 -4.98 1.01
C ASN A 39 6.84 -5.79 -0.28
N GLU A 40 7.01 -5.14 -1.43
CA GLU A 40 7.23 -5.82 -2.71
C GLU A 40 8.69 -5.69 -3.15
N HIS A 41 9.28 -6.78 -3.63
CA HIS A 41 10.62 -6.76 -4.20
C HIS A 41 10.67 -5.84 -5.43
N ALA A 42 11.63 -4.90 -5.45
CA ALA A 42 11.59 -3.75 -6.37
C ALA A 42 11.57 -4.12 -7.86
N SER A 43 12.15 -5.27 -8.23
CA SER A 43 12.15 -5.77 -9.61
C SER A 43 10.77 -6.20 -10.13
N PHE A 44 9.76 -6.30 -9.27
CA PHE A 44 8.42 -6.78 -9.66
C PHE A 44 7.36 -5.68 -9.70
N ARG A 45 7.69 -4.45 -9.27
CA ARG A 45 6.79 -3.30 -9.39
C ARG A 45 6.46 -3.06 -10.86
N GLY A 46 5.19 -3.15 -11.22
CA GLY A 46 4.70 -2.96 -12.59
C GLY A 46 4.84 -4.18 -13.51
N GLU A 47 5.58 -5.21 -13.11
CA GLU A 47 5.78 -6.43 -13.90
C GLU A 47 4.72 -7.50 -13.59
N THR A 48 4.21 -7.51 -12.35
CA THR A 48 3.27 -8.52 -11.86
C THR A 48 2.11 -7.89 -11.11
N LYS A 49 1.13 -8.71 -10.68
CA LYS A 49 0.05 -8.24 -9.81
C LYS A 49 0.67 -7.58 -8.56
N PRO A 50 0.17 -6.41 -8.12
CA PRO A 50 0.77 -5.69 -7.01
C PRO A 50 0.91 -6.53 -5.74
N PHE A 51 2.09 -6.49 -5.13
CA PHE A 51 2.44 -7.19 -3.89
C PHE A 51 2.29 -8.71 -3.97
N LEU A 52 2.47 -9.30 -5.16
CA LEU A 52 2.58 -10.75 -5.32
C LEU A 52 3.96 -11.26 -4.85
N HIS A 53 5.02 -10.52 -5.16
CA HIS A 53 6.40 -10.89 -4.85
C HIS A 53 6.89 -10.20 -3.58
N GLN A 54 6.42 -10.70 -2.44
CA GLN A 54 6.59 -10.05 -1.14
C GLN A 54 7.96 -10.32 -0.51
N ILE A 55 8.49 -9.34 0.20
CA ILE A 55 9.63 -9.52 1.11
C ILE A 55 9.11 -9.55 2.55
N VAL A 56 9.32 -10.69 3.22
CA VAL A 56 8.88 -10.89 4.61
C VAL A 56 9.85 -10.18 5.56
N GLU A 57 9.33 -9.29 6.41
CA GLU A 57 10.13 -8.68 7.48
C GLU A 57 10.68 -9.77 8.41
N GLY A 58 12.00 -9.73 8.68
CA GLY A 58 12.68 -10.74 9.49
C GLY A 58 13.32 -11.89 8.70
N SER A 59 13.12 -11.96 7.38
CA SER A 59 13.93 -12.86 6.55
C SER A 59 15.39 -12.40 6.56
N THR A 60 16.30 -13.25 7.04
CA THR A 60 17.74 -12.96 6.98
C THR A 60 18.19 -13.12 5.53
N VAL A 61 18.52 -12.01 4.87
CA VAL A 61 19.18 -12.07 3.57
C VAL A 61 20.66 -12.36 3.81
N ILE A 62 21.06 -13.60 3.61
CA ILE A 62 22.46 -14.03 3.69
C ILE A 62 23.10 -13.75 2.33
N GLY A 63 23.74 -12.59 2.17
CA GLY A 63 24.43 -12.21 0.92
C GLY A 63 24.91 -10.76 0.91
N LEU A 64 25.81 -10.44 -0.05
CA LEU A 64 26.39 -9.10 -0.23
C LEU A 64 25.40 -8.04 -0.76
N PHE A 65 24.24 -8.45 -1.26
CA PHE A 65 23.23 -7.56 -1.85
C PHE A 65 21.96 -7.60 -1.03
N GLN A 66 21.66 -6.51 -0.33
CA GLN A 66 20.36 -6.34 0.31
C GLN A 66 19.29 -6.02 -0.75
N PRO A 67 18.14 -6.70 -0.73
CA PRO A 67 17.07 -6.43 -1.68
C PRO A 67 16.53 -5.03 -1.45
N LYS A 68 16.26 -4.33 -2.55
CA LYS A 68 15.46 -3.12 -2.53
C LYS A 68 14.00 -3.48 -2.68
N MET A 69 13.14 -2.69 -2.06
CA MET A 69 11.71 -2.98 -2.02
C MET A 69 10.87 -1.71 -2.06
N TYR A 70 9.60 -1.87 -2.37
CA TYR A 70 8.60 -0.81 -2.21
C TYR A 70 7.67 -1.16 -1.05
N VAL A 71 7.44 -0.19 -0.17
CA VAL A 71 6.43 -0.28 0.88
C VAL A 71 5.10 0.25 0.33
N GLY A 72 4.00 -0.43 0.63
CA GLY A 72 2.69 0.06 0.24
C GLY A 72 1.54 -0.75 0.80
N LEU A 73 0.38 -0.58 0.16
CA LEU A 73 -0.84 -1.29 0.51
C LEU A 73 -1.30 -2.21 -0.62
N LYS A 74 -1.61 -3.46 -0.29
CA LYS A 74 -2.41 -4.36 -1.12
C LYS A 74 -3.86 -4.25 -0.65
N ILE A 75 -4.75 -3.80 -1.54
CA ILE A 75 -6.18 -3.71 -1.27
C ILE A 75 -6.87 -4.78 -2.10
N GLU A 76 -7.60 -5.67 -1.44
CA GLU A 76 -8.47 -6.63 -2.08
C GLU A 76 -9.90 -6.09 -2.07
N MET A 77 -10.52 -6.04 -3.23
CA MET A 77 -11.90 -5.58 -3.42
C MET A 77 -12.88 -6.75 -3.28
N LYS A 78 -14.17 -6.48 -3.06
CA LYS A 78 -15.22 -7.50 -2.93
C LYS A 78 -15.43 -8.35 -4.19
N ASP A 79 -15.03 -7.83 -5.36
CA ASP A 79 -15.02 -8.55 -6.64
C ASP A 79 -13.71 -9.31 -6.90
N ASP A 80 -12.88 -9.47 -5.86
CA ASP A 80 -11.55 -10.09 -5.87
C ASP A 80 -10.49 -9.34 -6.74
N THR A 81 -10.79 -8.10 -7.16
CA THR A 81 -9.79 -7.22 -7.77
C THR A 81 -8.70 -6.86 -6.75
N ILE A 82 -7.43 -6.92 -7.17
CA ILE A 82 -6.28 -6.48 -6.37
C ILE A 82 -5.79 -5.11 -6.82
N LEU A 83 -5.79 -4.16 -5.90
CA LEU A 83 -5.24 -2.82 -6.10
C LEU A 83 -3.94 -2.67 -5.29
N GLY A 84 -2.94 -2.02 -5.88
CA GLY A 84 -1.72 -1.63 -5.19
C GLY A 84 -1.66 -0.13 -4.96
N VAL A 85 -1.23 0.29 -3.78
CA VAL A 85 -0.86 1.68 -3.46
C VAL A 85 0.61 1.71 -3.06
N TYR A 86 1.48 2.27 -3.88
CA TYR A 86 2.91 2.39 -3.54
C TYR A 86 3.16 3.66 -2.73
N VAL A 87 3.51 3.51 -1.45
CA VAL A 87 3.81 4.63 -0.56
C VAL A 87 5.26 5.07 -0.73
N SER A 88 6.18 4.12 -0.85
CA SER A 88 7.56 4.40 -1.25
C SER A 88 7.60 4.86 -2.71
N LEU A 89 8.13 6.06 -2.95
CA LEU A 89 8.41 6.51 -4.31
C LEU A 89 9.46 5.67 -5.02
N ASP A 90 10.58 5.53 -4.32
CA ASP A 90 11.82 4.96 -4.77
C ASP A 90 12.05 3.67 -4.00
N PRO A 91 12.75 2.68 -4.58
CA PRO A 91 13.05 1.47 -3.87
C PRO A 91 13.85 1.76 -2.59
N VAL A 92 13.36 1.29 -1.45
CA VAL A 92 14.03 1.42 -0.15
C VAL A 92 14.79 0.16 0.22
N LEU A 93 15.84 0.31 1.01
CA LEU A 93 16.55 -0.82 1.61
C LEU A 93 15.90 -1.20 2.95
N MET A 94 15.97 -2.48 3.29
CA MET A 94 15.53 -2.99 4.59
C MET A 94 16.30 -2.33 5.74
N GLN A 95 15.65 -2.18 6.89
CA GLN A 95 16.21 -1.65 8.14
C GLN A 95 16.71 -0.21 8.03
N THR A 96 16.16 0.57 7.09
CA THR A 96 16.46 2.00 6.95
C THR A 96 15.38 2.88 7.59
N ASP A 97 15.76 4.09 7.98
CA ASP A 97 14.81 5.11 8.46
C ASP A 97 13.74 5.43 7.41
N GLN A 98 14.09 5.39 6.12
CA GLN A 98 13.14 5.61 5.05
C GLN A 98 12.07 4.52 5.01
N GLN A 99 12.46 3.25 5.10
CA GLN A 99 11.52 2.14 5.21
C GLN A 99 10.56 2.33 6.39
N SER A 100 11.09 2.70 7.55
CA SER A 100 10.28 2.94 8.76
C SER A 100 9.26 4.07 8.57
N LYS A 101 9.66 5.17 7.92
CA LYS A 101 8.78 6.29 7.58
C LYS A 101 7.67 5.87 6.62
N ASP A 102 8.02 5.12 5.57
CA ASP A 102 7.06 4.67 4.57
C ASP A 102 6.04 3.71 5.18
N HIS A 103 6.46 2.78 6.04
CA HIS A 103 5.51 1.93 6.78
C HIS A 103 4.60 2.71 7.72
N LYS A 104 5.12 3.77 8.37
CA LYS A 104 4.32 4.62 9.24
C LYS A 104 3.24 5.34 8.44
N GLU A 105 3.55 5.81 7.24
CA GLU A 105 2.57 6.41 6.33
C GLU A 105 1.55 5.36 5.82
N ALA A 106 2.02 4.19 5.35
CA ALA A 106 1.14 3.10 4.90
C ALA A 106 0.15 2.66 6.01
N ARG A 107 0.62 2.54 7.25
CA ARG A 107 -0.24 2.22 8.40
C ARG A 107 -1.27 3.31 8.71
N LYS A 108 -0.93 4.59 8.52
CA LYS A 108 -1.89 5.70 8.68
C LYS A 108 -2.97 5.65 7.60
N ILE A 109 -2.58 5.41 6.35
CA ILE A 109 -3.51 5.26 5.21
C ILE A 109 -4.46 4.10 5.48
N LYS A 110 -3.93 2.92 5.83
CA LYS A 110 -4.73 1.74 6.18
C LYS A 110 -5.76 2.05 7.27
N LYS A 111 -5.31 2.64 8.38
CA LYS A 111 -6.18 2.98 9.51
C LYS A 111 -7.32 3.93 9.10
N LEU A 112 -7.06 4.86 8.20
CA LEU A 112 -8.08 5.79 7.71
C LEU A 112 -9.11 5.08 6.80
N LEU A 113 -8.66 4.22 5.90
CA LEU A 113 -9.54 3.39 5.07
C LEU A 113 -10.42 2.48 5.94
N ASP A 114 -9.82 1.76 6.88
CA ASP A 114 -10.55 0.85 7.80
C ASP A 114 -11.61 1.59 8.60
N LYS A 115 -11.25 2.70 9.25
CA LYS A 115 -12.18 3.51 10.04
C LYS A 115 -13.35 4.04 9.20
N THR A 116 -13.06 4.51 7.99
CA THR A 116 -14.10 5.05 7.10
C THR A 116 -15.03 3.94 6.59
N ARG A 117 -14.51 2.74 6.38
CA ARG A 117 -15.30 1.56 6.02
C ARG A 117 -16.21 1.14 7.17
N GLU A 118 -15.69 1.04 8.38
CA GLU A 118 -16.46 0.67 9.58
C GLU A 118 -17.60 1.67 9.90
N GLU A 119 -17.42 2.96 9.60
CA GLU A 119 -18.47 3.99 9.72
C GLU A 119 -19.56 3.89 8.61
N SER A 120 -19.42 2.95 7.69
CA SER A 120 -20.33 2.72 6.56
C SER A 120 -21.16 1.45 6.66
N ASP A 121 -20.84 0.59 7.62
CA ASP A 121 -21.59 -0.62 7.96
C ASP A 121 -22.67 -0.32 9.03
#